data_AF-A0A845Z589-F1
#
_entry.id   AF-A0A845Z589-F1
#
_cell.length_a   1.000
_cell.length_b   1.000
_cell.length_c   1.000
_cell.angle_alpha   90.00
_cell.angle_beta   90.00
_cell.angle_gamma   90.00
#
_symmetry.space_group_name_H-M   'P 1'
#
loop_
_entity.id
_entity.type
_entity.pdbx_description
1 polymer ?
#
loop_
_entity_poly.entity_id
_entity_poly.type
_entity_poly.pdbx_seq_one_letter_code
_entity_poly.pdbx_strand_id
1 'polypeptide(L)'
;MQRKISQLLLSLIIVATFLVTGCTATSVPNTEVSSLSSQTTLDAKYNSLPQLNGKATVVMTVNSSPITIEVDGTNAPVTAGNFIDLVQKGVYDGLVFHRVVRE
;
A
#
# COMPACT_ATOMS: atom_id res chain seq x y z
N MET A 1 3.98 -40.71 51.19
CA MET A 1 2.86 -40.06 50.46
C MET A 1 3.12 -38.58 50.19
N GLN A 2 3.64 -37.83 51.16
CA GLN A 2 3.87 -36.37 51.11
C GLN A 2 4.79 -35.88 49.97
N ARG A 3 5.85 -36.62 49.61
CA ARG A 3 6.78 -36.26 48.52
C ARG A 3 6.16 -36.32 47.13
N LYS A 4 5.29 -37.30 46.87
CA LYS A 4 4.58 -37.44 45.58
C LYS A 4 3.52 -36.35 45.40
N ILE A 5 2.87 -35.95 46.50
CA ILE A 5 1.90 -34.84 46.52
C ILE A 5 2.61 -33.50 46.29
N SER A 6 3.77 -33.29 46.91
CA SER A 6 4.60 -32.09 46.66
C SER A 6 5.10 -32.01 45.22
N GLN A 7 5.48 -33.13 44.61
CA GLN A 7 5.89 -33.18 43.20
C GLN A 7 4.71 -32.95 42.23
N LEU A 8 3.51 -33.45 42.56
CA LEU A 8 2.29 -33.18 41.79
C LEU A 8 1.88 -31.70 41.89
N LEU A 9 1.99 -31.09 43.07
CA LEU A 9 1.71 -29.67 43.26
C LEU A 9 2.72 -28.77 42.52
N LEU A 10 4.01 -29.12 42.51
CA LEU A 10 5.03 -28.37 41.79
C LEU A 10 4.81 -28.42 40.27
N SER A 11 4.38 -29.57 39.75
CA SER A 11 4.07 -29.78 38.32
C SER A 11 2.86 -28.95 37.88
N LEU A 12 1.82 -28.89 38.74
CA LEU A 12 0.60 -28.14 38.48
C LEU A 12 0.86 -26.62 38.43
N ILE A 13 1.76 -26.12 39.29
CA ILE A 13 2.14 -24.71 39.32
C ILE A 13 2.93 -24.31 38.06
N ILE A 14 3.84 -25.17 37.59
CA ILE A 14 4.64 -24.90 36.38
C ILE A 14 3.76 -24.87 35.12
N VAL A 15 2.79 -25.79 35.00
CA VAL A 15 1.82 -25.80 33.90
C VAL A 15 0.88 -24.59 33.96
N ALA A 16 0.45 -24.18 35.15
CA ALA A 16 -0.35 -22.97 35.32
C ALA A 16 0.40 -21.70 34.91
N THR A 17 1.70 -21.59 35.21
CA THR A 17 2.50 -20.43 34.76
C THR A 17 2.71 -20.36 33.25
N PHE A 18 2.74 -21.52 32.57
CA PHE A 18 2.87 -21.59 31.11
C PHE A 18 1.58 -21.18 30.38
N LEU A 19 0.41 -21.35 31.02
CA LEU A 19 -0.89 -20.96 30.48
C LEU A 19 -1.25 -19.48 30.70
N VAL A 20 -0.56 -18.78 31.62
CA VAL A 20 -0.84 -17.36 31.95
C VAL A 20 0.03 -16.39 31.12
N THR A 21 1.03 -16.87 30.37
CA THR A 21 1.83 -16.04 29.45
C THR A 21 1.20 -15.94 28.05
N GLY A 22 -0.11 -15.68 28.01
CA GLY A 22 -0.87 -15.39 26.79
C GLY A 22 -1.54 -14.02 26.86
N CYS A 23 -1.19 -13.16 25.91
CA CYS A 23 -1.81 -11.88 25.55
C CYS A 23 -1.58 -10.67 26.47
N THR A 24 -0.65 -9.80 26.06
CA THR A 24 -0.78 -8.35 26.28
C THR A 24 -1.83 -7.81 25.30
N ALA A 25 -3.08 -7.65 25.75
CA ALA A 25 -4.07 -6.87 25.04
C ALA A 25 -3.81 -5.38 25.33
N THR A 26 -3.18 -4.68 24.39
CA THR A 26 -3.28 -3.22 24.33
C THR A 26 -4.76 -2.88 24.14
N SER A 27 -5.33 -2.18 25.13
CA SER A 27 -6.68 -1.65 25.12
C SER A 27 -6.87 -0.69 23.94
N VAL A 28 -7.52 -1.16 22.89
CA VAL A 28 -8.16 -0.33 21.87
C VAL A 28 -9.43 0.24 22.51
N PRO A 29 -9.62 1.58 22.56
CA PRO A 29 -10.89 2.15 22.97
C PRO A 29 -11.96 1.81 21.93
N ASN A 30 -13.06 1.22 22.40
CA ASN A 30 -14.29 1.04 21.64
C ASN A 30 -14.87 2.42 21.27
N THR A 31 -14.90 2.74 19.98
CA THR A 31 -15.85 3.70 19.40
C THR A 31 -16.75 2.91 18.46
N GLU A 32 -18.02 2.82 18.83
CA GLU A 32 -19.06 2.19 18.03
C GLU A 32 -19.44 3.11 16.84
N VAL A 33 -19.54 2.45 15.68
CA VAL A 33 -20.18 2.86 14.41
C VAL A 33 -19.50 3.97 13.58
N SER A 34 -18.59 3.57 12.67
CA SER A 34 -18.84 3.65 11.22
C SER A 34 -17.77 2.85 10.48
N SER A 35 -18.17 2.14 9.44
CA SER A 35 -17.35 1.23 8.63
C SER A 35 -16.16 1.93 7.94
N LEU A 36 -15.00 2.05 8.59
CA LEU A 36 -13.77 2.57 7.98
C LEU A 36 -12.54 2.27 8.86
N SER A 37 -11.83 1.15 8.63
CA SER A 37 -10.62 0.84 9.44
C SER A 37 -9.58 -0.05 8.76
N SER A 38 -9.41 0.04 7.43
CA SER A 38 -8.24 -0.54 6.74
C SER A 38 -7.46 0.43 5.84
N GLN A 39 -7.69 1.74 5.96
CA GLN A 39 -7.21 2.74 4.98
C GLN A 39 -5.99 3.56 5.41
N THR A 40 -5.72 3.70 6.71
CA THR A 40 -4.74 4.68 7.21
C THR A 40 -3.28 4.45 6.76
N THR A 41 -2.87 3.20 6.51
CA THR A 41 -1.50 2.91 6.05
C THR A 41 -1.33 3.02 4.53
N LEU A 42 -2.42 2.82 3.78
CA LEU A 42 -2.41 2.82 2.32
C LEU A 42 -2.44 4.27 1.79
N ASP A 43 -3.27 5.12 2.41
CA ASP A 43 -3.45 6.51 2.01
C ASP A 43 -2.16 7.32 2.22
N ALA A 44 -1.46 7.11 3.33
CA ALA A 44 -0.17 7.77 3.59
C ALA A 44 0.90 7.41 2.55
N LYS A 45 0.92 6.16 2.06
CA LYS A 45 1.89 5.69 1.07
C LYS A 45 1.62 6.28 -0.32
N TYR A 46 0.36 6.37 -0.74
CA TYR A 46 0.02 6.95 -2.04
C TYR A 46 0.13 8.48 -2.05
N ASN A 47 -0.10 9.13 -0.92
CA ASN A 47 0.06 10.58 -0.78
C ASN A 47 1.51 11.06 -0.99
N SER A 48 2.50 10.21 -0.74
CA SER A 48 3.92 10.54 -0.99
C SER A 48 4.40 10.28 -2.42
N LEU A 49 3.55 9.72 -3.29
CA LEU A 49 3.90 9.46 -4.70
C LEU A 49 3.55 10.65 -5.59
N PRO A 50 4.18 10.77 -6.78
CA PRO A 50 3.75 11.75 -7.79
C PRO A 50 2.27 11.57 -8.13
N GLN A 51 1.52 12.66 -8.12
CA GLN A 51 0.10 12.68 -8.40
C GLN A 51 -0.23 13.83 -9.36
N LEU A 52 -1.14 13.57 -10.30
CA LEU A 52 -1.74 14.59 -11.14
C LEU A 52 -3.18 14.82 -10.68
N ASN A 53 -3.47 16.01 -10.17
CA ASN A 53 -4.82 16.41 -9.84
C ASN A 53 -5.42 17.15 -11.04
N GLY A 54 -6.47 16.60 -11.65
CA GLY A 54 -7.08 17.17 -12.85
C GLY A 54 -6.50 16.58 -14.13
N LYS A 55 -6.40 17.38 -15.19
CA LYS A 55 -5.96 16.94 -16.52
C LYS A 55 -4.66 17.63 -16.93
N ALA A 56 -3.87 16.96 -17.76
CA ALA A 56 -2.68 17.53 -18.38
C ALA A 56 -2.62 17.16 -19.87
N THR A 57 -2.00 18.02 -20.67
CA THR A 57 -1.78 17.77 -22.10
C THR A 57 -0.30 17.50 -22.35
N VAL A 58 0.00 16.36 -22.98
CA VAL A 58 1.36 15.97 -23.38
C VAL A 58 1.41 15.88 -24.91
N VAL A 59 2.50 16.37 -25.49
CA VAL A 59 2.78 16.20 -26.92
C VAL A 59 3.93 15.20 -27.07
N MET A 60 3.66 14.08 -27.71
CA MET A 60 4.64 13.05 -28.04
C MET A 60 4.95 13.14 -29.53
N THR A 61 6.22 13.24 -29.88
CA THR A 61 6.65 13.31 -31.29
C THR A 61 7.19 11.97 -31.74
N VAL A 62 6.58 11.39 -32.78
CA VAL A 62 7.02 10.12 -33.39
C VAL A 62 7.37 10.39 -34.84
N ASN A 63 8.63 10.17 -35.25
CA ASN A 63 9.10 10.47 -36.62
C ASN A 63 8.70 11.89 -37.08
N SER A 64 8.92 12.89 -36.23
CA SER A 64 8.55 14.30 -36.46
C SER A 64 7.05 14.58 -36.58
N SER A 65 6.19 13.59 -36.34
CA SER A 65 4.74 13.75 -36.31
C SER A 65 4.27 13.91 -34.86
N PRO A 66 3.58 15.01 -34.50
CA PRO A 66 3.09 15.23 -33.15
C PRO A 66 1.82 14.41 -32.87
N ILE A 67 1.75 13.84 -31.67
CA ILE A 67 0.58 13.15 -31.12
C ILE A 67 0.24 13.84 -29.80
N THR A 68 -0.96 14.42 -29.73
CA THR A 68 -1.44 15.08 -28.52
C THR A 68 -2.20 14.07 -27.65
N ILE A 69 -1.83 14.00 -26.37
CA ILE A 69 -2.39 13.08 -25.39
C ILE A 69 -2.95 13.92 -24.23
N GLU A 70 -4.24 13.75 -23.92
CA GLU A 70 -4.82 14.23 -22.66
C GLU A 70 -4.66 13.15 -21.59
N VAL A 71 -4.00 13.49 -20.50
CA VAL A 71 -3.77 12.61 -19.35
C VAL A 71 -4.80 12.94 -18.27
N ASP A 72 -5.56 11.93 -17.85
CA ASP A 72 -6.69 12.10 -16.93
C ASP A 72 -6.33 11.75 -15.47
N GLY A 73 -5.75 12.71 -14.77
CA GLY A 73 -5.44 12.60 -13.34
C GLY A 73 -6.65 12.67 -12.43
N THR A 74 -7.80 13.18 -12.88
CA THR A 74 -9.05 13.17 -12.09
C THR A 74 -9.47 11.75 -11.75
N ASN A 75 -9.45 10.85 -12.74
CA ASN A 75 -9.85 9.45 -12.55
C ASN A 75 -8.66 8.53 -12.17
N ALA A 76 -7.42 8.92 -12.48
CA ALA A 76 -6.22 8.10 -12.22
C ALA A 76 -5.03 8.93 -11.68
N PRO A 77 -5.14 9.54 -10.48
CA PRO A 77 -4.19 10.56 -10.01
C PRO A 77 -2.76 10.06 -9.86
N VAL A 78 -2.57 8.88 -9.28
CA VAL A 78 -1.23 8.29 -9.05
C VAL A 78 -0.58 7.86 -10.37
N THR A 79 -1.33 7.18 -11.24
CA THR A 79 -0.80 6.70 -12.53
C THR A 79 -0.48 7.86 -13.46
N ALA A 80 -1.38 8.84 -13.53
CA ALA A 80 -1.16 10.05 -14.30
C ALA A 80 0.02 10.86 -13.74
N GLY A 81 0.10 11.02 -12.42
CA GLY A 81 1.22 11.69 -11.76
C GLY A 81 2.56 11.05 -12.06
N ASN A 82 2.65 9.72 -11.95
CA ASN A 82 3.86 8.98 -12.31
C ASN A 82 4.22 9.15 -13.79
N PHE A 83 3.24 9.09 -14.70
CA PHE A 83 3.48 9.31 -16.12
C PHE A 83 4.02 10.72 -16.41
N ILE A 84 3.40 11.76 -15.84
CA ILE A 84 3.84 13.15 -16.03
C ILE A 84 5.24 13.38 -15.42
N ASP A 85 5.53 12.81 -14.26
CA ASP A 85 6.87 12.88 -13.64
C ASP A 85 7.95 12.27 -14.54
N LEU A 86 7.68 11.10 -15.15
CA LEU A 86 8.59 10.45 -16.09
C LEU A 86 8.75 11.25 -17.41
N VAL A 87 7.68 11.88 -17.90
CA VAL A 87 7.72 12.79 -19.05
C VAL A 87 8.61 14.00 -18.74
N GLN A 88 8.43 14.65 -17.59
CA GLN A 88 9.25 15.81 -17.19
C GLN A 88 10.73 15.44 -17.02
N LYS A 89 11.02 14.19 -16.63
CA LYS A 89 12.38 13.65 -16.54
C LYS A 89 12.97 13.20 -17.89
N GLY A 90 12.22 13.31 -18.99
CA GLY A 90 12.68 12.91 -20.34
C GLY A 90 12.83 11.39 -20.52
N VAL A 91 12.22 10.57 -19.66
CA VAL A 91 12.42 9.11 -19.67
C VAL A 91 11.93 8.46 -20.97
N TYR A 92 10.95 9.07 -21.65
CA TYR A 92 10.38 8.56 -22.89
C TYR A 92 11.10 9.05 -24.15
N ASP A 93 12.07 9.94 -24.02
CA ASP A 93 12.77 10.52 -25.16
C ASP A 93 13.69 9.48 -25.83
N GLY A 94 13.65 9.43 -27.17
CA GLY A 94 14.47 8.50 -27.96
C GLY A 94 14.03 7.02 -27.88
N LEU A 95 12.93 6.71 -27.21
CA LEU A 95 12.38 5.36 -27.16
C LEU A 95 11.64 5.00 -28.45
N VAL A 96 11.41 3.69 -28.62
CA VAL A 96 10.63 3.12 -29.74
C VAL A 96 9.47 2.27 -29.22
N PHE A 97 8.41 2.18 -30.01
CA PHE A 97 7.35 1.20 -29.75
C PHE A 97 7.85 -0.20 -30.07
N HIS A 98 8.03 -1.03 -29.05
CA HIS A 98 8.49 -2.41 -29.21
C HIS A 98 7.42 -3.35 -29.79
N ARG A 99 6.15 -2.94 -29.79
CA ARG A 99 5.03 -3.74 -30.30
C ARG A 99 3.92 -2.85 -30.88
N VAL A 100 3.47 -3.21 -32.08
CA VAL A 100 2.29 -2.65 -32.75
C VAL A 100 1.50 -3.81 -33.36
N VAL A 101 0.21 -3.88 -33.05
CA VAL A 101 -0.71 -4.88 -33.62
C VAL A 101 -1.79 -4.14 -34.38
N ARG A 102 -2.10 -4.61 -35.59
CA ARG A 102 -3.21 -4.10 -36.40
C ARG A 102 -4.42 -5.00 -36.17
N GLU A 103 -5.59 -4.41 -36.22
CA GLU A 103 -6.88 -5.13 -36.19
C GLU A 103 -7.06 -6.00 -37.44
#